data_AF-A0A4T9TF94-F1
#
_entry.id   AF-A0A4T9TF94-F1
#
_cell.length_a   1.000
_cell.length_b   1.000
_cell.length_c   1.000
_cell.angle_alpha   90.00
_cell.angle_beta   90.00
_cell.angle_gamma   90.00
#
_symmetry.space_group_name_H-M   'P 1'
#
loop_
_entity.id
_entity.type
_entity.pdbx_description
1 polymer ?
#
loop_
_entity_poly.entity_id
_entity_poly.type
_entity_poly.pdbx_seq_one_letter_code
_entity_poly.pdbx_strand_id
1 'polypeptide(L)'
;MSMFEHYMYVLECGDGSLYTGYSPDVAARVAAHQAGTGAKYTKSHGPVKLVACARFYTKERAMSAEARFKKLDRRQKDRLLVLAAQRPFEEVLGAELEGFGEDSALEFVNRSIAQNVDASYRQFHSKLVPNLDSRTIAGVRTPALRRIAKQLAKLPDKQTFLKALPHRLYDENQVHAFAIGLEKDYRTALELYDAFLPHVDNWATCDQLPVQVLAQQPGLTLAKVQEWLASGKCYTIRFGIGVLMRLFLDELFEERFLQAVAAARMPSTRQQPASKDDVYYVNMMRAWYFAEALAKQQAATMPYFEAKGAGALLDEWTRRKAIQKAIESRRISPEMKDRLRQCR
;
A
#
# COMPACT_ATOMS: atom_id res chain seq x y z
N MET A 1 1.96 -8.24 -20.24
CA MET A 1 1.21 -6.97 -20.18
C MET A 1 1.86 -6.08 -19.14
N SER A 2 2.12 -4.82 -19.48
CA SER A 2 2.72 -3.88 -18.52
C SER A 2 1.76 -3.63 -17.35
N MET A 3 2.31 -3.49 -16.15
CA MET A 3 1.55 -3.29 -14.92
C MET A 3 0.86 -1.93 -14.84
N PHE A 4 1.23 -1.02 -15.74
CA PHE A 4 0.82 0.39 -15.71
C PHE A 4 0.19 0.85 -17.02
N GLU A 5 0.01 -0.02 -18.02
CA GLU A 5 -0.45 0.42 -19.33
C GLU A 5 -1.96 0.24 -19.50
N HIS A 6 -2.63 1.37 -19.67
CA HIS A 6 -4.06 1.45 -19.94
C HIS A 6 -4.27 2.31 -21.17
N TYR A 7 -4.98 1.81 -22.17
CA TYR A 7 -5.14 2.53 -23.43
C TYR A 7 -6.59 2.84 -23.74
N MET A 8 -6.81 4.05 -24.22
CA MET A 8 -7.92 4.38 -25.10
C MET A 8 -7.43 4.23 -26.55
N TYR A 9 -8.19 3.56 -27.40
CA TYR A 9 -7.87 3.43 -28.82
C TYR A 9 -9.06 3.81 -29.71
N VAL A 10 -8.75 4.27 -30.92
CA VAL A 10 -9.73 4.65 -31.94
C VAL A 10 -9.47 3.84 -33.21
N LEU A 11 -10.52 3.21 -33.71
CA LEU A 11 -10.52 2.49 -34.98
C LEU A 11 -11.35 3.25 -36.00
N GLU A 12 -10.88 3.27 -37.23
CA GLU A 12 -11.67 3.58 -38.42
C GLU A 12 -12.24 2.29 -39.00
N CYS A 13 -13.54 2.27 -39.22
CA CYS A 13 -14.28 1.14 -39.78
C CYS A 13 -14.35 1.25 -41.31
N GLY A 14 -14.77 0.18 -41.99
CA GLY A 14 -14.78 0.11 -43.46
C GLY A 14 -15.74 1.10 -44.11
N ASP A 15 -16.74 1.58 -43.37
CA ASP A 15 -17.69 2.62 -43.76
C ASP A 15 -17.23 4.05 -43.40
N GLY A 16 -15.99 4.20 -42.90
CA GLY A 16 -15.43 5.47 -42.43
C GLY A 16 -15.91 5.90 -41.04
N SER A 17 -16.78 5.12 -40.37
CA SER A 17 -17.20 5.40 -39.00
C SER A 17 -16.06 5.18 -38.00
N LEU A 18 -16.14 5.82 -36.84
CA LEU A 18 -15.14 5.67 -35.78
C LEU A 18 -15.69 4.82 -34.64
N TYR A 19 -14.91 3.82 -34.24
CA TYR A 19 -15.12 3.06 -33.01
C TYR A 19 -14.06 3.46 -31.98
N THR A 20 -14.46 3.60 -30.72
CA THR A 20 -13.54 3.94 -29.61
C THR A 20 -13.72 2.93 -28.49
N GLY A 21 -12.61 2.45 -27.94
CA GLY A 21 -12.63 1.49 -26.85
C GLY A 21 -11.45 1.64 -25.89
N TYR A 22 -11.55 0.94 -24.76
CA TYR A 22 -10.48 0.75 -23.80
C TYR A 22 -9.86 -0.66 -23.93
N SER A 23 -8.54 -0.77 -23.79
CA SER A 23 -7.86 -2.06 -23.61
C SER A 23 -6.51 -1.88 -22.89
N PRO A 24 -6.10 -2.81 -22.00
CA PRO A 24 -4.71 -2.91 -21.55
C PRO A 24 -3.78 -3.58 -22.58
N ASP A 25 -4.33 -4.18 -23.64
CA ASP A 25 -3.59 -4.73 -24.79
C ASP A 25 -4.32 -4.36 -26.08
N VAL A 26 -3.88 -3.28 -26.74
CA VAL A 26 -4.52 -2.77 -27.96
C VAL A 26 -4.27 -3.71 -29.13
N ALA A 27 -3.06 -4.28 -29.26
CA ALA A 27 -2.72 -5.15 -30.37
C ALA A 27 -3.60 -6.41 -30.38
N ALA A 28 -3.70 -7.10 -29.24
CA ALA A 28 -4.59 -8.26 -29.11
C ALA A 28 -6.06 -7.89 -29.37
N ARG A 29 -6.47 -6.70 -28.92
CA ARG A 29 -7.85 -6.22 -29.11
C ARG A 29 -8.17 -5.92 -30.57
N VAL A 30 -7.27 -5.26 -31.30
CA VAL A 30 -7.41 -4.97 -32.74
C VAL A 30 -7.46 -6.27 -33.54
N ALA A 31 -6.60 -7.23 -33.24
CA ALA A 31 -6.62 -8.54 -33.89
C ALA A 31 -7.98 -9.25 -33.72
N ALA A 32 -8.58 -9.19 -32.52
CA ALA A 32 -9.92 -9.73 -32.28
C ALA A 32 -11.00 -9.01 -33.10
N HIS A 33 -10.92 -7.68 -33.24
CA HIS A 33 -11.85 -6.94 -34.10
C HIS A 33 -11.73 -7.34 -35.57
N GLN A 34 -10.50 -7.48 -36.07
CA GLN A 34 -10.24 -7.92 -37.46
C GLN A 34 -10.71 -9.37 -37.71
N ALA A 35 -10.62 -10.24 -36.72
CA ALA A 35 -11.12 -11.62 -36.78
C ALA A 35 -12.64 -11.74 -36.58
N GLY A 36 -13.37 -10.64 -36.38
CA GLY A 36 -14.82 -10.65 -36.15
C GLY A 36 -15.26 -11.17 -34.77
N THR A 37 -14.32 -11.37 -33.84
CA THR A 37 -14.57 -11.78 -32.44
C THR A 37 -14.53 -10.59 -31.47
N GLY A 38 -14.32 -9.38 -31.98
CA GLY A 38 -14.35 -8.12 -31.23
C GLY A 38 -15.77 -7.65 -30.88
N ALA A 39 -15.94 -6.33 -30.77
CA ALA A 39 -17.24 -5.74 -30.44
C ALA A 39 -18.30 -6.01 -31.53
N LYS A 40 -19.56 -6.15 -31.12
CA LYS A 40 -20.70 -6.33 -32.04
C LYS A 40 -20.72 -5.26 -33.14
N TYR A 41 -20.42 -4.01 -32.79
CA TYR A 41 -20.38 -2.89 -33.73
C TYR A 41 -19.36 -3.13 -34.85
N THR A 42 -18.09 -3.34 -34.51
CA THR A 42 -17.01 -3.54 -35.48
C THR A 42 -17.18 -4.81 -36.32
N LYS A 43 -17.89 -5.83 -35.81
CA LYS A 43 -18.16 -7.05 -36.59
C LYS A 43 -19.00 -6.77 -37.84
N SER A 44 -19.92 -5.81 -37.75
CA SER A 44 -20.80 -5.42 -38.86
C SER A 44 -20.22 -4.28 -39.72
N HIS A 45 -19.12 -3.67 -39.31
CA HIS A 45 -18.52 -2.50 -39.98
C HIS A 45 -17.02 -2.73 -40.29
N GLY A 46 -16.60 -3.98 -40.44
CA GLY A 46 -15.25 -4.32 -40.87
C GLY A 46 -14.99 -3.99 -42.36
N PRO A 47 -13.73 -3.94 -42.81
CA PRO A 47 -12.50 -4.10 -42.02
C PRO A 47 -12.25 -2.89 -41.11
N VAL A 48 -11.42 -3.06 -40.08
CA VAL A 48 -11.07 -1.97 -39.16
C VAL A 48 -9.57 -1.66 -39.18
N LYS A 49 -9.23 -0.39 -38.99
CA LYS A 49 -7.86 0.12 -38.91
C LYS A 49 -7.66 0.92 -37.63
N LEU A 50 -6.58 0.66 -36.89
CA LEU A 50 -6.19 1.50 -35.75
C LEU A 50 -5.71 2.86 -36.26
N VAL A 51 -6.35 3.94 -35.84
CA VAL A 51 -6.03 5.32 -36.28
C VAL A 51 -5.47 6.20 -35.17
N ALA A 52 -5.76 5.90 -33.90
CA ALA A 52 -5.12 6.57 -32.77
C ALA A 52 -5.14 5.69 -31.52
N CYS A 53 -4.18 5.92 -30.62
CA CYS A 53 -4.06 5.24 -29.35
C CYS A 53 -3.43 6.20 -28.32
N ALA A 54 -4.07 6.37 -27.16
CA ALA A 54 -3.60 7.19 -26.06
C ALA A 54 -3.31 6.33 -24.84
N ARG A 55 -2.12 6.49 -24.25
CA ARG A 55 -1.66 5.72 -23.10
C ARG A 55 -1.86 6.47 -21.79
N PHE A 56 -2.32 5.75 -20.77
CA PHE A 56 -2.54 6.20 -19.40
C PHE A 56 -2.00 5.19 -18.40
N TYR A 57 -1.86 5.63 -17.15
CA TYR A 57 -1.32 4.85 -16.03
C TYR A 57 -2.40 4.21 -15.16
N THR A 58 -3.66 4.58 -15.39
CA THR A 58 -4.82 4.03 -14.69
C THR A 58 -5.98 3.73 -15.65
N LYS A 59 -6.78 2.72 -15.30
CA LYS A 59 -7.97 2.33 -16.06
C LYS A 59 -8.98 3.47 -16.08
N GLU A 60 -9.18 4.12 -14.94
CA GLU A 60 -10.13 5.19 -14.71
C GLU A 60 -9.83 6.37 -15.65
N ARG A 61 -8.55 6.72 -15.80
CA ARG A 61 -8.11 7.78 -16.70
C ARG A 61 -8.35 7.43 -18.16
N ALA A 62 -8.00 6.22 -18.59
CA ALA A 62 -8.25 5.75 -19.95
C ALA A 62 -9.75 5.72 -20.30
N MET A 63 -10.60 5.25 -19.37
CA MET A 63 -12.05 5.24 -19.56
C MET A 63 -12.66 6.64 -19.54
N SER A 64 -12.12 7.57 -18.73
CA SER A 64 -12.53 8.98 -18.77
C SER A 64 -12.20 9.62 -20.12
N ALA A 65 -11.02 9.35 -20.67
CA ALA A 65 -10.63 9.77 -22.02
C ALA A 65 -11.59 9.23 -23.08
N GLU A 66 -11.87 7.92 -23.03
CA GLU A 66 -12.81 7.23 -23.93
C GLU A 66 -14.20 7.87 -23.87
N ALA A 67 -14.74 8.09 -22.67
CA ALA A 67 -16.07 8.66 -22.48
C ALA A 67 -16.17 10.10 -22.99
N ARG A 68 -15.14 10.93 -22.76
CA ARG A 68 -15.08 12.31 -23.25
C ARG A 68 -14.98 12.33 -24.78
N PHE A 69 -14.08 11.52 -25.35
CA PHE A 69 -13.93 11.44 -26.81
C PHE A 69 -15.21 10.97 -27.49
N LYS A 70 -15.94 10.01 -26.92
CA LYS A 70 -17.22 9.53 -27.48
C LYS A 70 -18.27 10.63 -27.61
N LYS A 71 -18.32 11.58 -26.65
CA LYS A 71 -19.27 12.70 -26.64
C LYS A 71 -18.99 13.76 -27.71
N LEU A 72 -17.78 13.79 -28.27
CA LEU A 72 -17.43 14.73 -29.32
C LEU A 72 -18.20 14.45 -30.60
N ASP A 73 -18.51 15.50 -31.34
CA ASP A 73 -19.02 15.38 -32.70
C ASP A 73 -17.94 14.88 -33.66
N ARG A 74 -18.34 14.56 -34.91
CA ARG A 74 -17.42 14.01 -35.90
C ARG A 74 -16.28 14.98 -36.25
N ARG A 75 -16.56 16.28 -36.40
CA ARG A 75 -15.57 17.29 -36.79
C ARG A 75 -14.51 17.46 -35.70
N GLN A 76 -14.93 17.46 -34.45
CA GLN A 76 -14.05 17.51 -33.29
C GLN A 76 -13.15 16.26 -33.25
N LYS A 77 -13.71 15.06 -33.44
CA LYS A 77 -12.92 13.81 -33.49
C LYS A 77 -11.87 13.84 -34.58
N ASP A 78 -12.25 14.21 -35.80
CA ASP A 78 -11.33 14.27 -36.93
C ASP A 78 -10.19 15.28 -36.68
N ARG A 79 -10.50 16.45 -36.10
CA ARG A 79 -9.47 17.43 -35.70
C ARG A 79 -8.46 16.82 -34.71
N LEU A 80 -8.94 16.11 -33.68
CA LEU A 80 -8.05 15.46 -32.72
C LEU A 80 -7.19 14.37 -33.36
N LEU A 81 -7.75 13.59 -34.28
CA LEU A 81 -7.01 12.55 -35.00
C LEU A 81 -5.94 13.12 -35.94
N VAL A 82 -6.19 14.27 -36.57
CA VAL A 82 -5.18 15.00 -37.35
C VAL A 82 -4.00 15.43 -36.47
N LEU A 83 -4.28 15.94 -35.26
CA LEU A 83 -3.23 16.29 -34.30
C LEU A 83 -2.50 15.05 -33.77
N ALA A 84 -3.20 13.94 -33.58
CA ALA A 84 -2.64 12.67 -33.11
C ALA A 84 -1.66 12.04 -34.12
N ALA A 85 -1.73 12.43 -35.39
CA ALA A 85 -0.74 12.04 -36.39
C ALA A 85 0.63 12.72 -36.19
N GLN A 86 0.69 13.80 -35.41
CA GLN A 86 1.89 14.63 -35.24
C GLN A 86 2.52 14.50 -33.84
N ARG A 87 1.74 14.10 -32.84
CA ARG A 87 2.20 13.95 -31.44
C ARG A 87 1.38 12.87 -30.72
N PRO A 88 1.88 12.32 -29.59
CA PRO A 88 1.18 11.28 -28.83
C PRO A 88 -0.26 11.67 -28.50
N PHE A 89 -1.19 10.73 -28.68
CA PHE A 89 -2.61 11.06 -28.58
C PHE A 89 -3.01 11.46 -27.16
N GLU A 90 -2.37 10.91 -26.12
CA GLU A 90 -2.57 11.36 -24.74
C GLU A 90 -2.25 12.84 -24.53
N GLU A 91 -1.24 13.40 -25.23
CA GLU A 91 -0.91 14.82 -25.17
C GLU A 91 -1.94 15.68 -25.92
N VAL A 92 -2.43 15.19 -27.06
CA VAL A 92 -3.53 15.83 -27.79
C VAL A 92 -4.78 15.90 -26.92
N LEU A 93 -5.16 14.79 -26.30
CA LEU A 93 -6.32 14.74 -25.41
C LEU A 93 -6.14 15.67 -24.22
N GLY A 94 -4.94 15.70 -23.62
CA GLY A 94 -4.61 16.61 -22.53
C GLY A 94 -4.71 18.09 -22.89
N ALA A 95 -4.27 18.46 -24.09
CA ALA A 95 -4.27 19.86 -24.55
C ALA A 95 -5.63 20.34 -25.06
N GLU A 96 -6.38 19.46 -25.74
CA GLU A 96 -7.59 19.87 -26.48
C GLU A 96 -8.90 19.54 -25.73
N LEU A 97 -8.91 18.59 -24.79
CA LEU A 97 -10.10 18.30 -23.99
C LEU A 97 -10.11 19.16 -22.72
N GLU A 98 -11.09 20.05 -22.63
CA GLU A 98 -11.29 20.92 -21.47
C GLU A 98 -11.39 20.10 -20.17
N GLY A 99 -10.61 20.49 -19.15
CA GLY A 99 -10.55 19.81 -17.86
C GLY A 99 -10.03 18.38 -17.90
N PHE A 100 -9.37 17.96 -18.99
CA PHE A 100 -8.68 16.67 -19.06
C PHE A 100 -7.18 16.81 -18.80
N GLY A 101 -6.52 17.92 -19.16
CA GLY A 101 -5.07 18.07 -19.08
C GLY A 101 -4.41 17.87 -17.71
N GLU A 102 -5.16 18.00 -16.61
CA GLU A 102 -4.64 17.78 -15.26
C GLU A 102 -4.63 16.28 -14.92
N ASP A 103 -3.49 15.77 -14.46
CA ASP A 103 -3.39 14.44 -13.88
C ASP A 103 -4.24 14.35 -12.62
N SER A 104 -5.16 13.39 -12.58
CA SER A 104 -5.77 12.99 -11.31
C SER A 104 -4.70 12.45 -10.37
N ALA A 105 -4.92 12.53 -9.05
CA ALA A 105 -4.01 11.98 -8.05
C ALA A 105 -3.64 10.50 -8.31
N LEU A 106 -4.60 9.69 -8.75
CA LEU A 106 -4.38 8.28 -9.12
C LEU A 106 -3.40 8.12 -10.29
N GLU A 107 -3.65 8.86 -11.37
CA GLU A 107 -2.78 8.90 -12.55
C GLU A 107 -1.37 9.37 -12.19
N PHE A 108 -1.27 10.45 -11.39
CA PHE A 108 -0.01 10.99 -10.92
C PHE A 108 0.80 9.93 -10.13
N VAL A 109 0.18 9.24 -9.18
CA VAL A 109 0.88 8.24 -8.35
C VAL A 109 1.34 7.06 -9.21
N ASN A 110 0.47 6.49 -10.04
CA ASN A 110 0.83 5.34 -10.88
C ASN A 110 1.90 5.70 -11.91
N ARG A 111 1.81 6.89 -12.53
CA ARG A 111 2.86 7.43 -13.41
C ARG A 111 4.19 7.58 -12.69
N SER A 112 4.17 8.16 -11.50
CA SER A 112 5.38 8.38 -10.71
C SER A 112 6.02 7.07 -10.24
N ILE A 113 5.21 6.08 -9.86
CA ILE A 113 5.70 4.73 -9.53
C ILE A 113 6.35 4.10 -10.77
N ALA A 114 5.67 4.11 -11.91
CA ALA A 114 6.19 3.55 -13.17
C ALA A 114 7.55 4.14 -13.57
N GLN A 115 7.74 5.46 -13.37
CA GLN A 115 9.00 6.16 -13.66
C GLN A 115 10.14 5.86 -12.68
N ASN A 116 9.86 5.23 -11.54
CA ASN A 116 10.86 4.92 -10.50
C ASN A 116 11.03 3.41 -10.25
N VAL A 117 10.55 2.57 -11.17
CA VAL A 117 10.72 1.11 -11.10
C VAL A 117 12.19 0.72 -11.17
N ASP A 118 12.65 -0.08 -10.21
CA ASP A 118 13.96 -0.71 -10.19
C ASP A 118 13.77 -2.23 -10.10
N ALA A 119 13.98 -2.93 -11.21
CA ALA A 119 13.77 -4.38 -11.30
C ALA A 119 14.71 -5.18 -10.39
N SER A 120 15.94 -4.69 -10.18
CA SER A 120 16.90 -5.32 -9.28
C SER A 120 16.45 -5.20 -7.82
N TYR A 121 15.96 -4.02 -7.45
CA TYR A 121 15.41 -3.78 -6.13
C TYR A 121 14.12 -4.56 -5.90
N ARG A 122 13.24 -4.65 -6.91
CA ARG A 122 12.03 -5.50 -6.86
C ARG A 122 12.39 -6.94 -6.52
N GLN A 123 13.38 -7.52 -7.21
CA GLN A 123 13.79 -8.91 -7.00
C GLN A 123 14.35 -9.12 -5.59
N PHE A 124 15.16 -8.17 -5.09
CA PHE A 124 15.67 -8.20 -3.73
C PHE A 124 14.54 -8.08 -2.69
N HIS A 125 13.68 -7.06 -2.83
CA HIS A 125 12.62 -6.73 -1.87
C HIS A 125 11.55 -7.81 -1.80
N SER A 126 11.19 -8.44 -2.93
CA SER A 126 10.19 -9.51 -2.95
C SER A 126 10.59 -10.69 -2.05
N LYS A 127 11.89 -10.95 -1.87
CA LYS A 127 12.39 -12.00 -0.96
C LYS A 127 12.22 -11.64 0.52
N LEU A 128 12.15 -10.34 0.85
CA LEU A 128 11.97 -9.86 2.23
C LEU A 128 10.50 -9.88 2.66
N VAL A 129 9.57 -9.87 1.71
CA VAL A 129 8.13 -9.85 1.96
C VAL A 129 7.45 -11.04 1.27
N PRO A 130 7.77 -12.29 1.68
CA PRO A 130 7.43 -13.49 0.93
C PRO A 130 5.93 -13.81 0.90
N ASN A 131 5.12 -13.16 1.74
CA ASN A 131 3.67 -13.32 1.77
C ASN A 131 2.96 -12.51 0.67
N LEU A 132 3.67 -11.64 -0.05
CA LEU A 132 3.13 -10.89 -1.19
C LEU A 132 3.45 -11.57 -2.52
N ASP A 133 2.50 -11.50 -3.45
CA ASP A 133 2.76 -11.85 -4.83
C ASP A 133 3.75 -10.85 -5.43
N SER A 134 4.91 -11.34 -5.88
CA SER A 134 5.92 -10.50 -6.54
C SER A 134 5.37 -9.66 -7.70
N ARG A 135 4.25 -10.04 -8.32
CA ARG A 135 3.53 -9.29 -9.37
C ARG A 135 2.88 -7.99 -8.88
N THR A 136 2.63 -7.83 -7.59
CA THR A 136 2.06 -6.59 -7.00
C THR A 136 3.13 -5.63 -6.50
N ILE A 137 4.42 -6.01 -6.58
CA ILE A 137 5.55 -5.16 -6.19
C ILE A 137 6.12 -4.53 -7.47
N ALA A 138 6.05 -3.20 -7.59
CA ALA A 138 6.69 -2.47 -8.67
C ALA A 138 8.20 -2.42 -8.48
N GLY A 139 8.65 -2.20 -7.24
CA GLY A 139 10.07 -2.13 -6.87
C GLY A 139 10.60 -0.71 -6.86
N VAL A 140 9.91 0.20 -6.19
CA VAL A 140 10.34 1.58 -5.99
C VAL A 140 11.01 1.74 -4.63
N ARG A 141 12.17 2.39 -4.59
CA ARG A 141 12.90 2.61 -3.33
C ARG A 141 12.18 3.63 -2.45
N THR A 142 12.26 3.44 -1.12
CA THR A 142 11.61 4.29 -0.11
C THR A 142 11.82 5.80 -0.29
N PRO A 143 13.01 6.34 -0.64
CA PRO A 143 13.17 7.78 -0.85
C PRO A 143 12.30 8.34 -1.98
N ALA A 144 12.11 7.59 -3.06
CA ALA A 144 11.23 7.98 -4.16
C ALA A 144 9.76 7.91 -3.72
N LEU A 145 9.33 6.84 -3.04
CA LEU A 145 7.97 6.71 -2.50
C LEU A 145 7.60 7.87 -1.55
N ARG A 146 8.51 8.29 -0.67
CA ARG A 146 8.30 9.46 0.20
C ARG A 146 8.17 10.76 -0.58
N ARG A 147 8.93 10.92 -1.68
CA ARG A 147 8.84 12.10 -2.56
C ARG A 147 7.48 12.15 -3.26
N ILE A 148 7.01 11.01 -3.77
CA ILE A 148 5.70 10.86 -4.40
C ILE A 148 4.59 11.22 -3.41
N ALA A 149 4.64 10.70 -2.18
CA ALA A 149 3.66 11.04 -1.14
C ALA A 149 3.62 12.54 -0.81
N LYS A 150 4.79 13.21 -0.76
CA LYS A 150 4.87 14.67 -0.55
C LYS A 150 4.27 15.47 -1.71
N GLN A 151 4.39 14.99 -2.94
CA GLN A 151 3.79 15.63 -4.11
C GLN A 151 2.28 15.38 -4.16
N LEU A 152 1.85 14.13 -3.91
CA LEU A 152 0.44 13.76 -3.76
C LEU A 152 -0.26 14.64 -2.72
N ALA A 153 0.36 14.91 -1.57
CA ALA A 153 -0.23 15.72 -0.51
C ALA A 153 -0.58 17.17 -0.92
N LYS A 154 0.01 17.66 -2.02
CA LYS A 154 -0.23 18.99 -2.60
C LYS A 154 -1.33 19.00 -3.67
N LEU A 155 -1.76 17.83 -4.15
CA LEU A 155 -2.79 17.75 -5.18
C LEU A 155 -4.17 18.07 -4.58
N PRO A 156 -4.99 18.88 -5.27
CA PRO A 156 -6.31 19.27 -4.78
C PRO A 156 -7.26 18.06 -4.66
N ASP A 157 -7.07 17.04 -5.49
CA ASP A 157 -7.89 15.83 -5.55
C ASP A 157 -7.25 14.60 -4.87
N LYS A 158 -6.22 14.80 -4.02
CA LYS A 158 -5.49 13.70 -3.34
C LYS A 158 -6.37 12.65 -2.67
N GLN A 159 -7.57 13.06 -2.22
CA GLN A 159 -8.53 12.18 -1.58
C GLN A 159 -9.02 11.06 -2.50
N THR A 160 -9.03 11.27 -3.82
CA THR A 160 -9.40 10.24 -4.80
C THR A 160 -8.45 9.04 -4.70
N PHE A 161 -7.15 9.29 -4.57
CA PHE A 161 -6.15 8.24 -4.32
C PHE A 161 -6.32 7.60 -2.94
N LEU A 162 -6.48 8.41 -1.88
CA LEU A 162 -6.61 7.87 -0.52
C LEU A 162 -7.89 7.03 -0.31
N LYS A 163 -8.95 7.27 -1.10
CA LYS A 163 -10.18 6.48 -1.08
C LYS A 163 -10.18 5.29 -2.04
N ALA A 164 -9.19 5.17 -2.92
CA ALA A 164 -9.11 4.09 -3.91
C ALA A 164 -8.59 2.78 -3.31
N LEU A 165 -9.14 2.38 -2.16
CA LEU A 165 -8.76 1.16 -1.45
C LEU A 165 -9.66 -0.02 -1.88
N PRO A 166 -9.11 -1.26 -1.92
CA PRO A 166 -7.71 -1.60 -1.72
C PRO A 166 -6.83 -1.17 -2.89
N HIS A 167 -5.58 -0.79 -2.59
CA HIS A 167 -4.57 -0.55 -3.62
C HIS A 167 -4.10 -1.86 -4.24
N ARG A 168 -3.74 -1.81 -5.52
CA ARG A 168 -3.29 -3.00 -6.26
C ARG A 168 -1.83 -3.31 -6.00
N LEU A 169 -1.01 -2.26 -5.84
CA LEU A 169 0.44 -2.39 -5.70
C LEU A 169 0.89 -2.18 -4.26
N TYR A 170 1.92 -2.94 -3.86
CA TYR A 170 2.65 -2.69 -2.62
C TYR A 170 3.18 -1.25 -2.56
N ASP A 171 3.71 -0.75 -3.67
CA ASP A 171 4.27 0.60 -3.77
C ASP A 171 3.20 1.70 -3.60
N GLU A 172 1.96 1.46 -4.06
CA GLU A 172 0.83 2.35 -3.81
C GLU A 172 0.47 2.38 -2.31
N ASN A 173 0.46 1.21 -1.65
CA ASN A 173 0.29 1.12 -0.19
C ASN A 173 1.38 1.89 0.56
N GLN A 174 2.64 1.87 0.10
CA GLN A 174 3.70 2.68 0.71
C GLN A 174 3.48 4.18 0.52
N VAL A 175 3.06 4.62 -0.67
CA VAL A 175 2.72 6.03 -0.92
C VAL A 175 1.57 6.47 -0.02
N HIS A 176 0.52 5.65 0.11
CA HIS A 176 -0.60 5.89 1.02
C HIS A 176 -0.10 6.03 2.46
N ALA A 177 0.64 5.05 2.98
CA ALA A 177 1.18 5.08 4.34
C ALA A 177 1.98 6.36 4.64
N PHE A 178 2.84 6.79 3.70
CA PHE A 178 3.61 8.03 3.87
C PHE A 178 2.74 9.28 3.75
N ALA A 179 1.68 9.26 2.95
CA ALA A 179 0.74 10.38 2.85
C ALA A 179 -0.03 10.58 4.17
N ILE A 180 -0.44 9.49 4.85
CA ILE A 180 -1.04 9.57 6.20
C ILE A 180 -0.06 10.25 7.17
N GLY A 181 1.23 9.90 7.11
CA GLY A 181 2.25 10.51 7.97
C GLY A 181 2.56 11.98 7.68
N LEU A 182 2.00 12.56 6.62
CA LEU A 182 2.07 14.00 6.35
C LEU A 182 0.86 14.76 6.91
N GLU A 183 -0.20 14.06 7.33
CA GLU A 183 -1.35 14.66 7.98
C GLU A 183 -0.95 15.17 9.37
N LYS A 184 -1.33 16.42 9.66
CA LYS A 184 -0.97 17.11 10.90
C LYS A 184 -2.14 17.14 11.87
N ASP A 185 -3.37 17.08 11.38
CA ASP A 185 -4.55 17.00 12.23
C ASP A 185 -4.73 15.60 12.78
N TYR A 186 -4.82 15.49 14.11
CA TYR A 186 -4.95 14.21 14.80
C TYR A 186 -6.21 13.44 14.38
N ARG A 187 -7.36 14.11 14.27
CA ARG A 187 -8.64 13.43 14.00
C ARG A 187 -8.68 12.94 12.56
N THR A 188 -8.29 13.78 11.60
CA THR A 188 -8.17 13.39 10.19
C THR A 188 -7.16 12.26 10.02
N ALA A 189 -6.00 12.30 10.69
CA ALA A 189 -5.04 11.21 10.63
C ALA A 189 -5.64 9.89 11.16
N LEU A 190 -6.40 9.94 12.26
CA LEU A 190 -7.05 8.76 12.84
C LEU A 190 -8.04 8.11 11.87
N GLU A 191 -8.87 8.92 11.21
CA GLU A 191 -9.80 8.46 10.16
C GLU A 191 -9.05 7.79 8.99
N LEU A 192 -7.91 8.36 8.59
CA LEU A 192 -7.06 7.77 7.55
C LEU A 192 -6.44 6.43 7.99
N TYR A 193 -5.97 6.30 9.23
CA TYR A 193 -5.48 5.01 9.75
C TYR A 193 -6.59 3.96 9.75
N ASP A 194 -7.79 4.30 10.23
CA ASP A 194 -8.91 3.37 10.30
C ASP A 194 -9.41 2.93 8.93
N ALA A 195 -9.38 3.82 7.94
CA ALA A 195 -9.68 3.47 6.55
C ALA A 195 -8.60 2.57 5.93
N PHE A 196 -7.32 2.82 6.23
CA PHE A 196 -6.20 2.15 5.55
C PHE A 196 -5.80 0.80 6.16
N LEU A 197 -5.74 0.70 7.49
CA LEU A 197 -5.27 -0.49 8.21
C LEU A 197 -5.97 -1.81 7.82
N PRO A 198 -7.28 -1.84 7.50
CA PRO A 198 -7.96 -3.05 7.02
C PRO A 198 -7.38 -3.63 5.72
N HIS A 199 -6.65 -2.83 4.94
CA HIS A 199 -6.07 -3.20 3.65
C HIS A 199 -4.56 -3.45 3.72
N VAL A 200 -3.94 -3.27 4.90
CA VAL A 200 -2.53 -3.61 5.11
C VAL A 200 -2.39 -5.11 5.30
N ASP A 201 -1.60 -5.73 4.42
CA ASP A 201 -1.46 -7.18 4.29
C ASP A 201 -0.01 -7.67 4.44
N ASN A 202 0.90 -6.80 4.85
CA ASN A 202 2.32 -7.13 4.98
C ASN A 202 3.00 -6.31 6.08
N TRP A 203 4.09 -6.88 6.61
CA TRP A 203 4.83 -6.28 7.71
C TRP A 203 5.55 -4.98 7.31
N ALA A 204 6.00 -4.88 6.06
CA ALA A 204 6.83 -3.76 5.60
C ALA A 204 6.03 -2.45 5.50
N THR A 205 4.78 -2.52 5.02
CA THR A 205 3.84 -1.39 5.05
C THR A 205 3.45 -1.04 6.47
N CYS A 206 3.06 -2.04 7.27
CA CYS A 206 2.65 -1.85 8.66
C CYS A 206 3.71 -1.12 9.50
N ASP A 207 4.96 -1.56 9.42
CA ASP A 207 6.04 -1.02 10.27
C ASP A 207 6.53 0.35 9.80
N GLN A 208 6.32 0.69 8.52
CA GLN A 208 6.71 1.98 7.95
C GLN A 208 5.64 3.06 8.11
N LEU A 209 4.41 2.70 8.52
CA LEU A 209 3.37 3.68 8.86
C LEU A 209 3.91 4.64 9.93
N PRO A 210 4.00 5.95 9.63
CA PRO A 210 4.39 6.95 10.59
C PRO A 210 3.39 7.00 11.76
N VAL A 211 3.80 7.52 12.93
CA VAL A 211 2.93 7.59 14.13
C VAL A 211 3.05 8.91 14.87
N GLN A 212 3.86 9.84 14.35
CA GLN A 212 4.22 11.09 15.02
C GLN A 212 2.99 11.93 15.35
N VAL A 213 2.00 11.97 14.43
CA VAL A 213 0.74 12.68 14.65
C VAL A 213 -0.06 12.14 15.84
N LEU A 214 0.05 10.83 16.14
CA LEU A 214 -0.66 10.21 17.25
C LEU A 214 -0.11 10.67 18.61
N ALA A 215 1.15 11.10 18.68
CA ALA A 215 1.74 11.62 19.93
C ALA A 215 1.07 12.91 20.43
N GLN A 216 0.30 13.61 19.59
CA GLN A 216 -0.40 14.85 19.97
C GLN A 216 -1.51 14.63 21.01
N GLN A 217 -2.13 13.45 21.03
CA GLN A 217 -3.25 13.12 21.93
C GLN A 217 -3.02 11.73 22.55
N PRO A 218 -2.09 11.57 23.51
CA PRO A 218 -1.71 10.26 24.03
C PRO A 218 -2.86 9.46 24.65
N GLY A 219 -3.76 10.13 25.39
CA GLY A 219 -4.91 9.46 26.02
C GLY A 219 -5.90 8.89 24.99
N LEU A 220 -6.25 9.68 23.96
CA LEU A 220 -7.11 9.23 22.87
C LEU A 220 -6.42 8.14 22.03
N THR A 221 -5.11 8.29 21.80
CA THR A 221 -4.31 7.30 21.09
C THR A 221 -4.29 5.98 21.83
N LEU A 222 -4.13 6.00 23.16
CA LEU A 222 -4.11 4.79 23.96
C LEU A 222 -5.46 4.07 23.92
N ALA A 223 -6.58 4.80 23.99
CA ALA A 223 -7.90 4.21 23.82
C ALA A 223 -8.03 3.52 22.45
N LYS A 224 -7.57 4.18 21.38
CA LYS A 224 -7.57 3.61 20.03
C LYS A 224 -6.66 2.39 19.90
N VAL A 225 -5.50 2.40 20.53
CA VAL A 225 -4.60 1.25 20.56
C VAL A 225 -5.30 0.03 21.13
N GLN A 226 -6.11 0.17 22.19
CA GLN A 226 -6.88 -0.96 22.73
C GLN A 226 -7.87 -1.54 21.70
N GLU A 227 -8.55 -0.68 20.94
CA GLU A 227 -9.40 -1.12 19.83
C GLU A 227 -8.59 -1.88 18.76
N TRP A 228 -7.43 -1.37 18.36
CA TRP A 228 -6.57 -2.02 17.37
C TRP A 228 -6.03 -3.37 17.85
N LEU A 229 -5.64 -3.49 19.11
CA LEU A 229 -5.21 -4.75 19.73
C LEU A 229 -6.34 -5.79 19.79
N ALA A 230 -7.60 -5.34 19.92
CA ALA A 230 -8.79 -6.19 19.94
C ALA A 230 -9.39 -6.47 18.55
N SER A 231 -8.85 -5.88 17.48
CA SER A 231 -9.49 -5.86 16.15
C SER A 231 -9.62 -7.22 15.45
N GLY A 232 -8.87 -8.23 15.89
CA GLY A 232 -8.78 -9.52 15.21
C GLY A 232 -8.10 -9.50 13.85
N LYS A 233 -7.50 -8.36 13.45
CA LYS A 233 -6.79 -8.18 12.18
C LYS A 233 -5.28 -8.12 12.42
N CYS A 234 -4.54 -9.04 11.81
CA CYS A 234 -3.09 -9.23 12.02
C CYS A 234 -2.29 -7.92 12.01
N TYR A 235 -2.35 -7.18 10.91
CA TYR A 235 -1.55 -5.97 10.76
C TYR A 235 -2.10 -4.76 11.52
N THR A 236 -3.40 -4.75 11.87
CA THR A 236 -3.98 -3.76 12.79
C THR A 236 -3.48 -3.97 14.22
N ILE A 237 -3.46 -5.22 14.70
CA ILE A 237 -2.87 -5.59 16.00
C ILE A 237 -1.38 -5.23 16.02
N ARG A 238 -0.65 -5.63 14.97
CA ARG A 238 0.78 -5.31 14.81
C ARG A 238 1.03 -3.81 14.87
N PHE A 239 0.22 -3.01 14.18
CA PHE A 239 0.31 -1.55 14.21
C PHE A 239 0.08 -0.99 15.61
N GLY A 240 -0.96 -1.47 16.32
CA GLY A 240 -1.25 -1.07 17.71
C GLY A 240 -0.08 -1.34 18.66
N ILE A 241 0.55 -2.53 18.58
CA ILE A 241 1.77 -2.83 19.33
C ILE A 241 2.91 -1.88 18.93
N GLY A 242 3.03 -1.56 17.64
CA GLY A 242 4.03 -0.64 17.12
C GLY A 242 3.84 0.81 17.56
N VAL A 243 2.62 1.23 17.84
CA VAL A 243 2.32 2.54 18.45
C VAL A 243 2.82 2.56 19.89
N LEU A 244 2.49 1.55 20.70
CA LEU A 244 3.01 1.42 22.08
C LEU A 244 4.55 1.42 22.09
N MET A 245 5.16 0.64 21.20
CA MET A 245 6.62 0.54 21.08
C MET A 245 7.28 1.90 20.82
N ARG A 246 6.70 2.71 19.93
CA ARG A 246 7.33 3.94 19.43
C ARG A 246 7.00 5.19 20.23
N LEU A 247 5.85 5.23 20.91
CA LEU A 247 5.37 6.42 21.60
C LEU A 247 5.28 6.26 23.13
N PHE A 248 5.22 5.02 23.65
CA PHE A 248 4.87 4.76 25.06
C PHE A 248 5.92 3.94 25.83
N LEU A 249 7.15 3.81 25.32
CA LEU A 249 8.24 3.14 26.03
C LEU A 249 9.21 4.07 26.75
N ASP A 250 9.03 5.39 26.63
CA ASP A 250 9.85 6.41 27.31
C ASP A 250 9.04 7.08 28.44
N GLU A 251 8.87 8.41 28.40
CA GLU A 251 8.21 9.20 29.46
C GLU A 251 6.76 8.79 29.74
N LEU A 252 6.07 8.26 28.73
CA LEU A 252 4.67 7.82 28.83
C LEU A 252 4.52 6.37 29.28
N PHE A 253 5.61 5.68 29.64
CA PHE A 253 5.57 4.25 29.94
C PHE A 253 4.76 3.91 31.19
N GLU A 254 3.97 2.84 31.07
CA GLU A 254 3.29 2.19 32.18
C GLU A 254 3.43 0.66 32.07
N GLU A 255 3.63 -0.04 33.19
CA GLU A 255 3.82 -1.50 33.20
C GLU A 255 2.64 -2.27 32.58
N ARG A 256 1.42 -1.71 32.65
CA ARG A 256 0.23 -2.28 32.00
C ARG A 256 0.38 -2.44 30.47
N PHE A 257 1.27 -1.68 29.82
CA PHE A 257 1.53 -1.84 28.39
C PHE A 257 2.29 -3.13 28.09
N LEU A 258 3.21 -3.54 28.96
CA LEU A 258 3.85 -4.85 28.86
C LEU A 258 2.79 -5.96 28.95
N GLN A 259 1.85 -5.84 29.88
CA GLN A 259 0.75 -6.80 30.06
C GLN A 259 -0.15 -6.84 28.82
N ALA A 260 -0.54 -5.68 28.29
CA ALA A 260 -1.37 -5.58 27.10
C ALA A 260 -0.70 -6.24 25.87
N VAL A 261 0.59 -5.98 25.64
CA VAL A 261 1.33 -6.60 24.52
C VAL A 261 1.61 -8.09 24.78
N ALA A 262 1.84 -8.47 26.03
CA ALA A 262 1.95 -9.87 26.44
C ALA A 262 0.64 -10.63 26.24
N ALA A 263 -0.52 -9.98 26.28
CA ALA A 263 -1.84 -10.58 26.07
C ALA A 263 -2.33 -10.52 24.61
N ALA A 264 -1.89 -9.54 23.81
CA ALA A 264 -2.32 -9.35 22.42
C ALA A 264 -2.06 -10.61 21.57
N ARG A 265 -3.09 -11.21 20.95
CA ARG A 265 -2.95 -12.39 20.08
C ARG A 265 -3.92 -12.28 18.92
N MET A 266 -3.61 -12.99 17.84
CA MET A 266 -4.64 -13.32 16.86
C MET A 266 -5.72 -14.15 17.54
N PRO A 267 -7.00 -13.76 17.43
CA PRO A 267 -8.10 -14.58 17.93
C PRO A 267 -8.15 -15.87 17.11
N SER A 268 -8.31 -17.00 17.80
CA SER A 268 -8.38 -18.30 17.17
C SER A 268 -9.41 -19.15 17.91
N THR A 269 -10.43 -19.61 17.19
CA THR A 269 -11.44 -20.53 17.73
C THR A 269 -11.40 -21.86 16.98
N ARG A 270 -12.09 -22.89 17.48
CA ARG A 270 -12.21 -24.17 16.76
C ARG A 270 -12.90 -24.02 15.40
N GLN A 271 -13.83 -23.07 15.28
CA GLN A 271 -14.61 -22.83 14.07
C GLN A 271 -13.90 -21.89 13.09
N GLN A 272 -13.06 -21.00 13.60
CA GLN A 272 -12.29 -20.04 12.80
C GLN A 272 -10.86 -19.96 13.36
N PRO A 273 -9.98 -20.89 12.95
CA PRO A 273 -8.59 -20.87 13.39
C PRO A 273 -7.85 -19.69 12.75
N ALA A 274 -6.99 -19.03 13.52
CA ALA A 274 -6.12 -18.00 12.96
C ALA A 274 -5.12 -18.61 11.96
N SER A 275 -4.80 -17.86 10.90
CA SER A 275 -3.72 -18.24 9.99
C SER A 275 -2.40 -18.36 10.75
N LYS A 276 -1.59 -19.38 10.41
CA LYS A 276 -0.25 -19.54 10.99
C LYS A 276 0.63 -18.32 10.74
N ASP A 277 0.50 -17.71 9.57
CA ASP A 277 1.25 -16.51 9.20
C ASP A 277 0.83 -15.31 10.03
N ASP A 278 -0.47 -15.13 10.25
CA ASP A 278 -0.99 -14.04 11.08
C ASP A 278 -0.52 -14.15 12.53
N VAL A 279 -0.63 -15.36 13.09
CA VAL A 279 -0.11 -15.65 14.44
C VAL A 279 1.40 -15.35 14.50
N TYR A 280 2.15 -15.75 13.49
CA TYR A 280 3.58 -15.47 13.40
C TYR A 280 3.88 -13.97 13.39
N TYR A 281 3.22 -13.17 12.55
CA TYR A 281 3.50 -11.74 12.43
C TYR A 281 3.10 -10.93 13.66
N VAL A 282 2.01 -11.30 14.35
CA VAL A 282 1.65 -10.69 15.64
C VAL A 282 2.68 -11.08 16.71
N ASN A 283 3.01 -12.36 16.85
CA ASN A 283 3.99 -12.80 17.86
C ASN A 283 5.40 -12.24 17.60
N MET A 284 5.79 -12.10 16.34
CA MET A 284 7.06 -11.45 15.98
C MET A 284 7.09 -9.98 16.41
N MET A 285 5.97 -9.26 16.30
CA MET A 285 5.87 -7.88 16.76
C MET A 285 5.97 -7.78 18.29
N ARG A 286 5.31 -8.69 19.00
CA ARG A 286 5.41 -8.80 20.46
C ARG A 286 6.85 -9.06 20.89
N ALA A 287 7.52 -10.02 20.26
CA ALA A 287 8.93 -10.30 20.52
C ALA A 287 9.82 -9.07 20.30
N TRP A 288 9.56 -8.30 19.24
CA TRP A 288 10.28 -7.05 18.99
C TRP A 288 9.98 -5.98 20.04
N TYR A 289 8.71 -5.80 20.41
CA TYR A 289 8.31 -4.90 21.49
C TYR A 289 9.05 -5.21 22.80
N PHE A 290 9.13 -6.47 23.21
CA PHE A 290 9.86 -6.83 24.45
C PHE A 290 11.37 -6.60 24.34
N ALA A 291 11.98 -6.81 23.17
CA ALA A 291 13.38 -6.46 22.95
C ALA A 291 13.63 -4.94 23.00
N GLU A 292 12.69 -4.13 22.52
CA GLU A 292 12.71 -2.67 22.63
C GLU A 292 12.51 -2.22 24.08
N ALA A 293 11.47 -2.74 24.74
CA ALA A 293 11.12 -2.44 26.11
C ALA A 293 12.27 -2.79 27.06
N LEU A 294 13.01 -3.87 26.82
CA LEU A 294 14.18 -4.19 27.62
C LEU A 294 15.25 -3.09 27.58
N ALA A 295 15.47 -2.49 26.42
CA ALA A 295 16.48 -1.45 26.24
C ALA A 295 16.08 -0.12 26.90
N LYS A 296 14.78 0.13 27.09
CA LYS A 296 14.26 1.40 27.62
C LYS A 296 13.76 1.30 29.06
N GLN A 297 13.21 0.15 29.43
CA GLN A 297 12.45 -0.12 30.66
C GLN A 297 12.92 -1.45 31.27
N GLN A 298 14.23 -1.57 31.49
CA GLN A 298 14.90 -2.82 31.86
C GLN A 298 14.27 -3.51 33.08
N ALA A 299 14.09 -2.77 34.18
CA ALA A 299 13.61 -3.34 35.45
C ALA A 299 12.22 -3.96 35.31
N ALA A 300 11.29 -3.25 34.66
CA ALA A 300 9.93 -3.73 34.42
C ALA A 300 9.87 -4.87 33.38
N THR A 301 10.80 -4.91 32.44
CA THR A 301 10.75 -5.87 31.32
C THR A 301 11.45 -7.20 31.63
N MET A 302 12.51 -7.21 32.46
CA MET A 302 13.26 -8.44 32.76
C MET A 302 12.44 -9.63 33.25
N PRO A 303 11.41 -9.46 34.11
CA PRO A 303 10.56 -10.57 34.55
C PRO A 303 9.92 -11.37 33.40
N TYR A 304 9.62 -10.72 32.26
CA TYR A 304 9.03 -11.39 31.08
C TYR A 304 10.01 -12.33 30.37
N PHE A 305 11.32 -12.16 30.57
CA PHE A 305 12.36 -13.04 30.06
C PHE A 305 12.71 -14.18 31.02
N GLU A 306 12.62 -13.91 32.33
CA GLU A 306 13.03 -14.84 33.38
C GLU A 306 11.94 -15.86 33.73
N ALA A 307 10.67 -15.44 33.70
CA ALA A 307 9.56 -16.29 34.06
C ALA A 307 9.35 -17.43 33.02
N LYS A 308 9.37 -18.68 33.50
CA LYS A 308 9.18 -19.91 32.69
C LYS A 308 8.06 -20.79 33.27
N GLY A 309 7.60 -21.76 32.48
CA GLY A 309 6.60 -22.74 32.91
C GLY A 309 5.26 -22.11 33.28
N ALA A 310 4.64 -22.57 34.38
CA ALA A 310 3.32 -22.12 34.83
C ALA A 310 3.27 -20.62 35.21
N GLY A 311 4.42 -20.02 35.56
CA GLY A 311 4.52 -18.59 35.87
C GLY A 311 4.91 -17.71 34.68
N ALA A 312 5.04 -18.27 33.48
CA ALA A 312 5.52 -17.53 32.32
C ALA A 312 4.59 -16.36 31.95
N LEU A 313 5.18 -15.17 31.79
CA LEU A 313 4.47 -13.96 31.37
C LEU A 313 4.39 -13.83 29.84
N LEU A 314 5.17 -14.63 29.11
CA LEU A 314 5.13 -14.75 27.66
C LEU A 314 5.06 -16.22 27.25
N ASP A 315 4.38 -16.49 26.14
CA ASP A 315 4.48 -17.80 25.50
C ASP A 315 5.94 -18.08 25.09
N GLU A 316 6.34 -19.36 25.20
CA GLU A 316 7.73 -19.79 25.07
C GLU A 316 8.36 -19.33 23.74
N TRP A 317 7.60 -19.42 22.64
CA TRP A 317 8.09 -19.00 21.33
C TRP A 317 8.39 -17.50 21.30
N THR A 318 7.45 -16.67 21.77
CA THR A 318 7.63 -15.21 21.80
C THR A 318 8.74 -14.81 22.76
N ARG A 319 8.86 -15.45 23.93
CA ARG A 319 9.95 -15.21 24.89
C ARG A 319 11.31 -15.48 24.24
N ARG A 320 11.50 -16.66 23.65
CA ARG A 320 12.75 -17.03 22.96
C ARG A 320 13.09 -16.09 21.81
N LYS A 321 12.08 -15.66 21.04
CA LYS A 321 12.29 -14.69 19.95
C LYS A 321 12.61 -13.29 20.46
N ALA A 322 12.03 -12.87 21.59
CA ALA A 322 12.36 -11.61 22.23
C ALA A 322 13.82 -11.63 22.73
N ILE A 323 14.26 -12.72 23.37
CA ILE A 323 15.66 -12.94 23.78
C ILE A 323 16.60 -12.81 22.59
N GLN A 324 16.28 -13.51 21.49
CA GLN A 324 17.08 -13.46 20.27
C GLN A 324 17.22 -12.00 19.76
N LYS A 325 16.10 -11.28 19.60
CA LYS A 325 16.10 -9.89 19.12
C LYS A 325 16.85 -8.95 20.06
N ALA A 326 16.71 -9.14 21.37
CA ALA A 326 17.41 -8.35 22.37
C ALA A 326 18.93 -8.55 22.28
N ILE A 327 19.41 -9.80 22.14
CA ILE A 327 20.83 -10.11 21.99
C ILE A 327 21.43 -9.51 20.70
N GLU A 328 20.67 -9.52 19.60
CA GLU A 328 21.05 -8.92 18.32
C GLU A 328 21.11 -7.38 18.38
N SER A 329 20.42 -6.76 19.35
CA SER A 329 20.41 -5.31 19.55
C SER A 329 21.77 -4.78 20.01
N ARG A 330 22.14 -3.59 19.51
CA ARG A 330 23.32 -2.83 19.99
C ARG A 330 23.02 -1.94 21.21
N ARG A 331 21.76 -1.91 21.68
CA ARG A 331 21.30 -0.99 22.73
C ARG A 331 21.32 -1.57 24.15
N ILE A 332 21.71 -2.83 24.32
CA ILE A 332 21.87 -3.47 25.62
C ILE A 332 23.33 -3.87 25.84
N SER A 333 23.77 -3.87 27.09
CA SER A 333 25.17 -4.17 27.45
C SER A 333 25.53 -5.64 27.22
N PRO A 334 26.82 -5.98 27.07
CA PRO A 334 27.29 -7.37 27.01
C PRO A 334 26.79 -8.23 28.19
N GLU A 335 26.81 -7.69 29.41
CA GLU A 335 26.37 -8.37 30.63
C GLU A 335 24.87 -8.72 30.56
N MET A 336 24.06 -7.80 30.04
CA MET A 336 22.64 -8.07 29.81
C MET A 336 22.45 -9.18 28.77
N LYS A 337 23.26 -9.21 27.71
CA LYS A 337 23.20 -10.30 26.72
C LYS A 337 23.54 -11.65 27.34
N ASP A 338 24.51 -11.70 28.25
CA ASP A 338 24.86 -12.92 28.97
C ASP A 338 23.75 -13.39 29.90
N ARG A 339 23.12 -12.48 30.65
CA ARG A 339 21.92 -12.79 31.46
C ARG A 339 20.79 -13.34 30.60
N LEU A 340 20.52 -12.73 29.44
CA LEU A 340 19.51 -13.22 28.50
C LEU A 340 19.84 -14.60 27.92
N ARG A 341 21.12 -14.93 27.68
CA ARG A 341 21.54 -16.26 27.22
C ARG A 341 21.23 -17.33 28.27
N GLN A 342 21.35 -17.01 29.56
CA GLN A 342 20.98 -17.90 30.67
C GLN A 342 19.45 -18.08 30.77
N CYS A 343 18.68 -17.09 30.32
CA CYS A 343 17.22 -17.13 30.28
C CYS A 343 16.65 -17.92 29.08
N ARG A 344 17.47 -18.24 28.09
CA ARG A 344 17.06 -19.04 26.92
C ARG A 344 16.61 -20.44 27.34
#